data_AF-A0A845MUG1-F1
#
_entry.id   AF-A0A845MUG1-F1
#
_cell.length_a   1.000
_cell.length_b   1.000
_cell.length_c   1.000
_cell.angle_alpha   90.00
_cell.angle_beta   90.00
_cell.angle_gamma   90.00
#
_symmetry.space_group_name_H-M   'P 1'
#
loop_
_entity.id
_entity.type
_entity.pdbx_description
1 polymer ?
#
loop_
_entity_poly.entity_id
_entity_poly.type
_entity_poly.pdbx_seq_one_letter_code
_entity_poly.pdbx_strand_id
1 'polypeptide(L)'
;MRILASAVLLACASTSQAQIDQAVVGQLCQAAGEDSAFGVLVDGLIERDAMTLSGGEELLSLQCGQGQTVLSRMVLSRQAENLEYAVIDMGLSLSSSQVELNGKTLVLSDAMQVLAAKGDAQTRDFVESYLSDLADEDFNPNLLLSLK
;
A
#
# COMPACT_ATOMS: atom_id res chain seq x y z
N MET A 1 13.63 20.61 -57.42
CA MET A 1 13.91 20.37 -55.99
C MET A 1 13.01 19.23 -55.52
N ARG A 2 13.59 18.09 -55.11
CA ARG A 2 12.87 16.94 -54.57
C ARG A 2 12.79 17.12 -53.04
N ILE A 3 11.60 17.29 -52.49
CA ILE A 3 11.40 17.39 -51.04
C ILE A 3 11.19 15.95 -50.53
N LEU A 4 12.20 15.43 -49.83
CA LEU A 4 12.15 14.17 -49.10
C LEU A 4 11.30 14.37 -47.85
N ALA A 5 10.13 13.74 -47.80
CA ALA A 5 9.32 13.62 -46.59
C ALA A 5 9.87 12.46 -45.75
N SER A 6 10.65 12.78 -44.73
CA SER A 6 11.10 11.81 -43.73
C SER A 6 9.98 11.62 -42.70
N ALA A 7 9.28 10.47 -42.77
CA ALA A 7 8.35 10.06 -41.74
C ALA A 7 9.14 9.57 -40.50
N VAL A 8 9.09 10.34 -39.41
CA VAL A 8 9.61 9.92 -38.11
C VAL A 8 8.60 8.96 -37.48
N LEU A 9 8.95 7.69 -37.41
CA LEU A 9 8.24 6.68 -36.62
C LEU A 9 8.56 6.94 -35.13
N LEU A 10 7.63 7.58 -34.43
CA LEU A 10 7.64 7.66 -32.98
C LEU A 10 7.31 6.26 -32.43
N ALA A 11 8.32 5.51 -32.03
CA ALA A 11 8.13 4.27 -31.28
C ALA A 11 7.67 4.63 -29.87
N CYS A 12 6.38 4.44 -29.57
CA CYS A 12 5.89 4.44 -28.21
C CYS A 12 6.49 3.22 -27.50
N ALA A 13 7.58 3.41 -26.76
CA ALA A 13 8.06 2.45 -25.80
C ALA A 13 7.05 2.41 -24.64
N SER A 14 6.06 1.55 -24.73
CA SER A 14 5.15 1.25 -23.62
C SER A 14 5.98 0.55 -22.54
N THR A 15 6.47 1.30 -21.55
CA THR A 15 6.95 0.73 -20.30
C THR A 15 5.76 0.03 -19.65
N SER A 16 5.66 -1.28 -19.85
CA SER A 16 4.70 -2.11 -19.14
C SER A 16 5.16 -2.14 -17.69
N GLN A 17 4.63 -1.23 -16.87
CA GLN A 17 4.55 -1.48 -15.44
C GLN A 17 3.73 -2.77 -15.31
N ALA A 18 4.32 -3.80 -14.71
CA ALA A 18 3.65 -5.08 -14.49
C ALA A 18 2.42 -4.80 -13.63
N GLN A 19 1.25 -4.66 -14.26
CA GLN A 19 -0.01 -4.50 -13.55
C GLN A 19 -0.29 -5.80 -12.82
N ILE A 20 -0.48 -5.71 -11.50
CA ILE A 20 -0.92 -6.84 -10.68
C ILE A 20 -2.25 -7.34 -11.24
N ASP A 21 -2.35 -8.65 -11.48
CA ASP A 21 -3.57 -9.28 -12.01
C ASP A 21 -4.77 -9.00 -11.10
N GLN A 22 -5.95 -8.71 -11.66
CA GLN A 22 -7.15 -8.43 -10.86
C GLN A 22 -7.52 -9.56 -9.90
N ALA A 23 -7.28 -10.82 -10.26
CA ALA A 23 -7.49 -11.95 -9.37
C ALA A 23 -6.57 -11.88 -8.15
N VAL A 24 -5.31 -11.46 -8.35
CA VAL A 24 -4.34 -11.24 -7.28
C VAL A 24 -4.75 -10.06 -6.41
N VAL A 25 -5.21 -8.95 -7.00
CA VAL A 25 -5.77 -7.81 -6.25
C VAL A 25 -6.94 -8.25 -5.38
N GLY A 26 -7.84 -9.09 -5.90
CA GLY A 26 -8.96 -9.65 -5.13
C GLY A 26 -8.50 -10.44 -3.90
N GLN A 27 -7.46 -11.27 -4.05
CA GLN A 27 -6.87 -12.04 -2.95
C GLN A 27 -6.20 -11.13 -1.91
N LEU A 28 -5.38 -10.16 -2.35
CA LEU A 28 -4.74 -9.17 -1.49
C LEU A 28 -5.77 -8.39 -0.67
N CYS A 29 -6.86 -7.98 -1.32
CA CYS A 29 -7.95 -7.27 -0.69
C CYS A 29 -8.76 -8.13 0.28
N GLN A 30 -8.81 -9.46 0.11
CA GLN A 30 -9.41 -10.36 1.08
C GLN A 30 -8.47 -10.52 2.29
N ALA A 31 -7.21 -10.87 2.04
CA ALA A 31 -6.21 -11.08 3.07
C ALA A 31 -5.98 -9.83 3.94
N ALA A 32 -6.09 -8.64 3.36
CA ALA A 32 -6.03 -7.36 4.08
C ALA A 32 -7.05 -7.23 5.22
N GLY A 33 -8.18 -7.96 5.14
CA GLY A 33 -9.21 -7.96 6.18
C GLY A 33 -9.17 -9.18 7.11
N GLU A 34 -8.25 -10.11 6.88
CA GLU A 34 -8.10 -11.36 7.63
C GLU A 34 -6.87 -11.29 8.53
N ASP A 35 -6.97 -11.92 9.70
CA ASP A 35 -5.93 -11.93 10.73
C ASP A 35 -4.63 -12.53 10.17
N SER A 36 -3.54 -11.78 10.27
CA SER A 36 -2.17 -12.14 9.83
C SER A 36 -2.02 -12.62 8.36
N ALA A 37 -3.05 -12.51 7.53
CA ALA A 37 -3.09 -13.19 6.23
C ALA A 37 -2.34 -12.42 5.13
N PHE A 38 -2.21 -11.10 5.26
CA PHE A 38 -1.74 -10.26 4.17
C PHE A 38 -0.27 -10.49 3.85
N GLY A 39 0.62 -10.44 4.85
CA GLY A 39 2.06 -10.64 4.65
C GLY A 39 2.37 -12.01 4.05
N VAL A 40 1.74 -13.07 4.59
CA VAL A 40 1.87 -14.45 4.08
C VAL A 40 1.50 -14.55 2.61
N LEU A 41 0.42 -13.87 2.19
CA LEU A 41 0.00 -13.86 0.80
C LEU A 41 0.99 -13.08 -0.08
N VAL A 42 1.44 -11.90 0.35
CA VAL A 42 2.40 -11.07 -0.39
C VAL A 42 3.70 -11.83 -0.64
N ASP A 43 4.29 -12.39 0.41
CA ASP A 43 5.53 -13.19 0.33
C ASP A 43 5.33 -14.38 -0.62
N GLY A 44 4.23 -15.12 -0.44
CA GLY A 44 3.93 -16.27 -1.27
C GLY A 44 3.69 -15.92 -2.75
N LEU A 45 3.17 -14.73 -3.07
CA LEU A 45 2.99 -14.25 -4.45
C LEU A 45 4.32 -13.83 -5.09
N ILE A 46 5.22 -13.23 -4.30
CA ILE A 46 6.58 -12.88 -4.74
C ILE A 46 7.40 -14.14 -5.00
N GLU A 47 7.38 -15.11 -4.07
CA GLU A 47 8.14 -16.36 -4.19
C GLU A 47 7.79 -17.19 -5.43
N ARG A 48 6.55 -17.07 -5.93
CA ARG A 48 6.08 -17.80 -7.12
C ARG A 48 6.11 -16.98 -8.42
N ASP A 49 6.75 -15.80 -8.39
CA ASP A 49 6.78 -14.83 -9.50
C ASP A 49 5.38 -14.41 -10.00
N ALA A 50 4.34 -14.53 -9.17
CA ALA A 50 2.98 -14.09 -9.50
C ALA A 50 2.77 -12.59 -9.28
N MET A 51 3.72 -11.95 -8.61
CA MET A 51 3.75 -10.52 -8.36
C MET A 51 5.22 -10.09 -8.27
N THR A 52 5.60 -9.02 -8.96
CA THR A 52 6.90 -8.39 -8.72
C THR A 52 6.88 -7.69 -7.36
N LEU A 53 8.03 -7.55 -6.70
CA LEU A 53 8.13 -6.72 -5.49
C LEU A 53 7.61 -5.32 -5.81
N SER A 54 6.36 -5.06 -5.43
CA SER A 54 5.70 -3.76 -5.54
C SER A 54 6.06 -2.98 -4.28
N GLY A 55 6.24 -1.67 -4.42
CA GLY A 55 6.45 -0.84 -3.25
C GLY A 55 5.24 -0.97 -2.32
N GLY A 56 5.45 -1.00 -1.00
CA GLY A 56 4.33 -1.13 -0.05
C GLY A 56 3.27 -0.03 -0.24
N GLU A 57 3.66 1.16 -0.69
CA GLU A 57 2.76 2.25 -1.09
C GLU A 57 1.78 1.83 -2.19
N GLU A 58 2.26 1.12 -3.21
CA GLU A 58 1.46 0.62 -4.32
C GLU A 58 0.47 -0.44 -3.84
N LEU A 59 0.94 -1.39 -3.01
CA LEU A 59 0.08 -2.43 -2.42
C LEU A 59 -1.05 -1.83 -1.58
N LEU A 60 -0.74 -0.89 -0.69
CA LEU A 60 -1.73 -0.23 0.17
C LEU A 60 -2.74 0.60 -0.63
N SER A 61 -2.35 1.07 -1.81
CA SER A 61 -3.15 1.88 -2.74
C SER A 61 -4.05 1.06 -3.67
N LEU A 62 -3.87 -0.27 -3.72
CA LEU A 62 -4.67 -1.15 -4.58
C LEU A 62 -6.16 -1.06 -4.24
N GLN A 63 -6.98 -0.95 -5.29
CA GLN A 63 -8.42 -0.79 -5.16
C GLN A 63 -9.12 -2.14 -4.94
N CYS A 64 -9.87 -2.24 -3.85
CA CYS A 64 -10.65 -3.42 -3.46
C CYS A 64 -12.12 -3.39 -3.93
N GLY A 65 -12.46 -2.41 -4.78
CA GLY A 65 -13.83 -2.12 -5.19
C GLY A 65 -14.59 -1.30 -4.15
N GLN A 66 -15.75 -0.76 -4.54
CA GLN A 66 -16.63 0.05 -3.67
C GLN A 66 -15.93 1.27 -3.02
N GLY A 67 -14.88 1.80 -3.67
CA GLY A 67 -14.08 2.91 -3.14
C GLY A 67 -13.15 2.54 -1.98
N GLN A 68 -12.99 1.25 -1.68
CA GLN A 68 -12.02 0.75 -0.70
C GLN A 68 -10.66 0.50 -1.34
N THR A 69 -9.61 0.71 -0.55
CA THR A 69 -8.25 0.23 -0.83
C THR A 69 -7.83 -0.87 0.14
N VAL A 70 -6.70 -1.53 -0.13
CA VAL A 70 -6.05 -2.47 0.79
C VAL A 70 -5.85 -1.83 2.17
N LEU A 71 -5.28 -0.61 2.21
CA LEU A 71 -5.13 0.15 3.46
C LEU A 71 -6.46 0.33 4.19
N SER A 72 -7.51 0.75 3.46
CA SER A 72 -8.82 0.95 4.08
C SER A 72 -9.39 -0.33 4.67
N ARG A 73 -9.12 -1.50 4.07
CA ARG A 73 -9.58 -2.78 4.61
C ARG A 73 -8.87 -3.13 5.90
N MET A 74 -7.54 -3.04 5.92
CA MET A 74 -6.75 -3.29 7.12
C MET A 74 -7.19 -2.40 8.28
N VAL A 75 -7.34 -1.09 8.02
CA VAL A 75 -7.73 -0.13 9.07
C VAL A 75 -9.16 -0.37 9.55
N LEU A 76 -10.14 -0.52 8.66
CA LEU A 76 -11.54 -0.69 9.04
C LEU A 76 -11.83 -2.05 9.71
N SER A 77 -11.00 -3.06 9.44
CA SER A 77 -11.05 -4.36 10.13
C SER A 77 -10.08 -4.47 11.29
N ARG A 78 -9.31 -3.40 11.59
CA ARG A 78 -8.37 -3.29 12.72
C ARG A 78 -7.28 -4.36 12.71
N GLN A 79 -6.70 -4.62 11.54
CA GLN A 79 -5.67 -5.64 11.34
C GLN A 79 -4.28 -5.07 11.63
N ALA A 80 -3.87 -5.11 12.90
CA ALA A 80 -2.56 -4.60 13.35
C ALA A 80 -1.40 -5.30 12.64
N GLU A 81 -1.38 -6.63 12.63
CA GLU A 81 -0.27 -7.41 12.06
C GLU A 81 -0.11 -7.20 10.55
N ASN A 82 -1.23 -7.02 9.82
CA ASN A 82 -1.18 -6.70 8.39
C ASN A 82 -0.60 -5.29 8.13
N LEU A 83 -0.89 -4.33 9.01
CA LEU A 83 -0.28 -3.01 8.96
C LEU A 83 1.19 -3.04 9.40
N GLU A 84 1.54 -3.92 10.33
CA GLU A 84 2.92 -4.10 10.80
C GLU A 84 3.80 -4.59 9.66
N TYR A 85 3.34 -5.61 8.94
CA TYR A 85 4.01 -6.07 7.72
C TYR A 85 4.22 -4.93 6.72
N ALA A 86 3.19 -4.11 6.48
CA ALA A 86 3.31 -3.00 5.53
C ALA A 86 4.26 -1.88 6.02
N VAL A 87 4.22 -1.50 7.30
CA VAL A 87 5.01 -0.38 7.83
C VAL A 87 6.43 -0.81 8.20
N ILE A 88 6.56 -1.94 8.87
CA ILE A 88 7.81 -2.44 9.41
C ILE A 88 8.54 -3.29 8.36
N ASP A 89 7.95 -4.41 7.94
CA ASP A 89 8.64 -5.38 7.08
C ASP A 89 8.90 -4.83 5.68
N MET A 90 7.92 -4.13 5.11
CA MET A 90 8.09 -3.45 3.82
C MET A 90 8.74 -2.07 3.91
N GLY A 91 9.02 -1.58 5.13
CA GLY A 91 9.77 -0.34 5.36
C GLY A 91 9.04 0.94 4.97
N LEU A 92 7.71 0.98 5.07
CA LEU A 92 6.97 2.22 4.83
C LEU A 92 7.13 3.21 5.99
N SER A 93 7.13 4.49 5.65
CA SER A 93 7.25 5.59 6.60
C SER A 93 5.90 6.26 6.81
N LEU A 94 5.47 6.36 8.08
CA LEU A 94 4.23 7.06 8.41
C LEU A 94 4.20 8.52 7.99
N SER A 95 5.36 9.18 7.90
CA SER A 95 5.46 10.63 7.62
C SER A 95 5.87 10.97 6.18
N SER A 96 6.36 10.00 5.41
CA SER A 96 6.81 10.25 4.04
C SER A 96 6.23 9.30 3.01
N SER A 97 5.76 8.11 3.41
CA SER A 97 5.15 7.21 2.46
C SER A 97 3.78 7.71 2.02
N GLN A 98 3.52 7.63 0.72
CA GLN A 98 2.34 8.17 0.08
C GLN A 98 1.45 7.06 -0.45
N VAL A 99 0.15 7.16 -0.18
CA VAL A 99 -0.86 6.18 -0.56
C VAL A 99 -2.06 6.86 -1.20
N GLU A 100 -2.71 6.16 -2.13
CA GLU A 100 -3.96 6.60 -2.73
C GLU A 100 -5.14 6.24 -1.83
N LEU A 101 -5.94 7.24 -1.47
CA LEU A 101 -7.17 7.06 -0.73
C LEU A 101 -8.24 8.04 -1.22
N ASN A 102 -9.42 7.52 -1.59
CA ASN A 102 -10.53 8.33 -2.14
C ASN A 102 -10.13 9.23 -3.33
N GLY A 103 -9.23 8.73 -4.20
CA GLY A 103 -8.74 9.47 -5.37
C GLY A 103 -7.79 10.62 -5.03
N LYS A 104 -7.17 10.59 -3.85
CA LYS A 104 -6.14 11.53 -3.42
C LYS A 104 -4.93 10.76 -2.93
N THR A 105 -3.75 11.24 -3.31
CA THR A 105 -2.49 10.88 -2.68
C THR A 105 -2.40 11.56 -1.32
N LEU A 106 -2.19 10.78 -0.25
CA LEU A 106 -2.04 11.26 1.12
C LEU A 106 -0.79 10.63 1.74
N VAL A 107 -0.19 11.31 2.71
CA VAL A 107 0.79 10.70 3.60
C VAL A 107 0.11 9.56 4.37
N LEU A 108 0.81 8.46 4.61
CA LEU A 108 0.24 7.24 5.20
C LEU A 108 -0.47 7.50 6.54
N SER A 109 0.16 8.25 7.45
CA SER A 109 -0.48 8.63 8.72
C SER A 109 -1.76 9.46 8.52
N ASP A 110 -1.75 10.44 7.61
CA ASP A 110 -2.93 11.23 7.26
C ASP A 110 -4.04 10.35 6.67
N ALA A 111 -3.70 9.39 5.80
CA ALA A 111 -4.64 8.45 5.23
C ALA A 111 -5.33 7.60 6.32
N MET A 112 -4.56 7.11 7.30
CA MET A 112 -5.09 6.37 8.45
C MET A 112 -5.99 7.24 9.32
N GLN A 113 -5.63 8.51 9.57
CA GLN A 113 -6.48 9.45 10.30
C GLN A 113 -7.79 9.76 9.54
N VAL A 114 -7.75 9.90 8.22
CA VAL A 114 -8.95 10.06 7.39
C VAL A 114 -9.88 8.85 7.51
N LEU A 115 -9.32 7.64 7.57
CA LEU A 115 -10.08 6.41 7.77
C LEU A 115 -10.67 6.34 9.18
N ALA A 116 -9.90 6.68 10.20
CA ALA A 116 -10.36 6.78 11.59
C ALA A 116 -11.55 7.74 11.72
N ALA A 117 -11.45 8.94 11.13
CA ALA A 117 -12.51 9.95 11.18
C ALA A 117 -13.83 9.50 10.51
N LYS A 118 -13.76 8.56 9.56
CA LYS A 118 -14.93 7.96 8.89
C LYS A 118 -15.43 6.68 9.57
N GLY A 119 -14.60 6.05 10.40
CA GLY A 119 -14.89 4.79 11.08
C GLY A 119 -15.73 4.96 12.34
N ASP A 120 -15.94 3.84 13.03
CA ASP A 120 -16.57 3.82 14.36
C ASP A 120 -15.57 4.18 15.48
N ALA A 121 -16.05 4.18 16.73
CA ALA A 121 -15.18 4.46 17.88
C ALA A 121 -14.01 3.47 17.98
N GLN A 122 -14.26 2.18 17.72
CA GLN A 122 -13.21 1.16 17.78
C GLN A 122 -12.13 1.37 16.72
N THR A 123 -12.51 1.83 15.52
CA THR A 123 -11.57 2.16 14.45
C THR A 123 -10.71 3.37 14.82
N ARG A 124 -11.31 4.39 15.47
CA ARG A 124 -10.54 5.54 15.96
C ARG A 124 -9.54 5.15 17.03
N ASP A 125 -10.00 4.41 18.05
CA ASP A 125 -9.14 3.94 19.14
C ASP A 125 -8.00 3.07 18.60
N PHE A 126 -8.30 2.19 17.63
CA PHE A 126 -7.30 1.38 16.95
C PHE A 126 -6.24 2.22 16.24
N VAL A 127 -6.64 3.20 15.41
CA VAL A 127 -5.69 4.04 14.67
C VAL A 127 -4.87 4.92 15.62
N GLU A 128 -5.49 5.49 16.65
CA GLU A 128 -4.79 6.31 17.64
C GLU A 128 -3.72 5.49 18.40
N SER A 129 -4.09 4.29 18.90
CA SER A 129 -3.13 3.39 19.54
C SER A 129 -2.03 2.99 18.58
N TYR A 130 -2.38 2.56 17.37
CA TYR A 130 -1.42 2.00 16.44
C TYR A 130 -0.43 3.05 15.91
N LEU A 131 -0.87 4.30 15.67
CA LEU A 131 0.05 5.39 15.33
C LEU A 131 0.96 5.77 16.51
N SER A 132 0.48 5.62 17.74
CA SER A 132 1.32 5.80 18.94
C SER A 132 2.36 4.69 19.04
N ASP A 133 1.97 3.44 18.86
CA ASP A 133 2.87 2.28 18.92
C ASP A 133 3.95 2.37 17.84
N LEU A 134 3.59 2.75 16.60
CA LEU A 134 4.57 2.93 15.51
C LEU A 134 5.51 4.12 15.68
N ALA A 135 5.25 5.02 16.63
CA ALA A 135 6.15 6.09 17.02
C ALA A 135 7.14 5.67 18.13
N ASP A 136 6.96 4.48 18.69
CA ASP A 136 7.86 3.85 19.66
C ASP A 136 8.94 3.04 18.92
N GLU A 137 10.21 3.24 19.27
CA GLU A 137 11.35 2.56 18.64
C GLU A 137 11.48 1.08 19.04
N ASP A 138 10.94 0.69 20.20
CA ASP A 138 10.90 -0.71 20.63
C ASP A 138 9.87 -1.51 19.81
N PHE A 139 8.83 -0.84 19.33
CA PHE A 139 7.81 -1.44 18.46
C PHE A 139 8.16 -1.28 16.98
N ASN A 140 8.64 -0.11 16.55
CA ASN A 140 9.02 0.20 15.18
C ASN A 140 10.54 0.44 15.04
N PRO A 141 11.33 -0.61 14.79
CA PRO A 141 12.79 -0.50 14.70
C PRO A 141 13.25 0.34 13.50
N ASN A 142 12.38 0.61 12.50
CA ASN A 142 12.72 1.44 11.34
C ASN A 142 13.01 2.90 11.71
N LEU A 143 12.54 3.37 12.88
CA LEU A 143 12.83 4.71 13.39
C LEU A 143 14.32 4.90 13.69
N LEU A 144 15.01 3.85 14.15
CA LEU A 144 16.45 3.86 14.44
C LEU A 144 17.31 3.89 13.16
N LEU A 145 16.78 3.32 12.07
CA LEU A 145 17.47 3.26 10.78
C LEU A 145 17.39 4.58 10.02
N SER A 146 16.36 5.39 10.28
CA SER A 146 16.10 6.66 9.59
C SER A 146 16.94 7.85 10.10
N LEU A 147 17.70 7.67 11.20
CA LEU A 147 18.52 8.71 11.85
C LEU A 147 20.01 8.70 11.41
N LYS A 148 20.36 7.96 10.35
CA LYS A 148 21.74 7.87 9.81
C LYS A 148 21.89 8.43 8.40
#